data_AF-A0A4S2RSB4-F1
#
_entry.id   AF-A0A4S2RSB4-F1
#
_cell.length_a   1.000
_cell.length_b   1.000
_cell.length_c   1.000
_cell.angle_alpha   90.00
_cell.angle_beta   90.00
_cell.angle_gamma   90.00
#
_symmetry.space_group_name_H-M   'P 1'
#
loop_
_entity.id
_entity.type
_entity.pdbx_description
1 polymer ?
#
loop_
_entity_poly.entity_id
_entity_poly.type
_entity_poly.pdbx_seq_one_letter_code
_entity_poly.pdbx_strand_id
1 'polypeptide(L)'
;MDYSTGNLMLAGTDFDIAGVGQKLQLARTYNSLDAPAGTMSQRAWFTYERRLDTFFTDEVEWYDSTGATVSFKKKSDGSFTTPDGYSRDLVKNSDG
;
A
#
# COMPACT_ATOMS: atom_id res chain seq x y z
N MET A 1 27.77 16.30 14.12
CA MET A 1 27.21 14.97 13.79
C MET A 1 25.71 15.11 13.77
N ASP A 2 25.07 14.68 12.69
CA ASP A 2 23.62 14.65 12.60
C ASP A 2 23.12 13.33 13.19
N TYR A 3 22.16 13.41 14.12
CA TYR A 3 21.63 12.27 14.88
C TYR A 3 20.24 11.85 14.38
N SER A 4 19.73 12.46 13.32
CA SER A 4 18.41 12.18 12.79
C SER A 4 18.44 10.90 11.92
N THR A 5 18.39 9.73 12.56
CA THR A 5 18.34 8.40 11.91
C THR A 5 16.91 7.86 11.74
N GLY A 6 15.91 8.68 12.04
CA GLY A 6 14.49 8.31 11.93
C GLY A 6 13.98 8.29 10.49
N ASN A 7 12.76 7.79 10.31
CA ASN A 7 12.08 7.86 9.03
C ASN A 7 11.38 9.23 8.85
N LEU A 8 11.75 9.96 7.80
CA LEU A 8 11.01 11.14 7.36
C LEU A 8 9.86 10.73 6.43
N MET A 9 8.65 11.10 6.83
CA MET A 9 7.42 10.93 6.06
C MET A 9 6.86 12.30 5.69
N LEU A 10 6.55 12.53 4.41
CA LEU A 10 5.92 13.75 3.92
C LEU A 10 4.69 13.41 3.10
N ALA A 11 3.52 13.92 3.48
CA ALA A 11 2.29 13.77 2.70
C ALA A 11 1.85 15.14 2.18
N GLY A 12 1.46 15.20 0.90
CA GLY A 12 1.03 16.44 0.24
C GLY A 12 -0.12 16.20 -0.73
N THR A 13 -1.04 17.15 -0.81
CA THR A 13 -2.10 17.16 -1.83
C THR A 13 -1.61 17.97 -3.03
N ASP A 14 -1.60 17.34 -4.20
CA ASP A 14 -1.18 17.96 -5.47
C ASP A 14 -2.37 18.66 -6.15
N PHE A 15 -3.55 18.02 -6.13
CA PHE A 15 -4.80 18.57 -6.68
C PHE A 15 -5.97 18.27 -5.76
N ASP A 16 -6.85 19.25 -5.60
CA ASP A 16 -8.08 19.14 -4.81
C ASP A 16 -9.22 19.88 -5.53
N ILE A 17 -10.07 19.12 -6.22
CA ILE A 17 -11.17 19.67 -7.00
C ILE A 17 -12.48 19.27 -6.32
N ALA A 18 -13.18 20.27 -5.80
CA ALA A 18 -14.51 20.09 -5.26
C ALA A 18 -15.51 19.79 -6.39
N GLY A 19 -16.34 18.76 -6.21
CA GLY A 19 -17.48 18.45 -7.06
C GLY A 19 -18.76 18.38 -6.23
N VAL A 20 -19.90 18.58 -6.88
CA VAL A 20 -21.20 18.36 -6.25
C VAL A 20 -21.42 16.84 -6.16
N GLY A 21 -21.01 16.24 -5.04
CA GLY A 21 -21.14 14.81 -4.74
C GLY A 21 -19.79 14.13 -4.49
N GLN A 22 -18.92 14.08 -5.51
CA GLN A 22 -17.58 13.49 -5.39
C GLN A 22 -16.50 14.54 -5.54
N LYS A 23 -15.48 14.43 -4.69
CA LYS A 23 -14.24 15.21 -4.75
C LYS A 23 -13.19 14.40 -5.50
N LEU A 24 -12.50 15.04 -6.43
CA LEU A 24 -11.31 14.48 -7.06
C LEU A 24 -10.08 15.01 -6.32
N GLN A 25 -9.28 14.12 -5.75
CA GLN A 25 -8.04 14.48 -5.09
C GLN A 25 -6.89 13.63 -5.62
N LEU A 26 -5.77 14.28 -5.92
CA LEU A 26 -4.48 13.63 -6.12
C LEU A 26 -3.58 14.05 -4.96
N ALA A 27 -3.11 13.09 -4.19
CA ALA A 27 -2.17 13.31 -3.10
C ALA A 27 -1.10 12.23 -3.12
N ARG A 28 0.08 12.58 -2.61
CA ARG A 28 1.27 11.72 -2.61
C ARG A 28 1.93 11.72 -1.25
N THR A 29 2.56 10.59 -0.92
CA THR A 29 3.39 10.44 0.27
C THR A 29 4.80 10.07 -0.15
N TYR A 30 5.79 10.65 0.54
CA TYR A 30 7.21 10.31 0.44
C TYR A 30 7.68 9.68 1.76
N ASN A 31 8.52 8.65 1.66
CA ASN A 31 9.14 7.96 2.79
C ASN A 31 10.65 7.83 2.52
N SER A 32 11.47 8.37 3.42
CA SER A 32 12.93 8.39 3.25
C SER A 32 13.60 7.01 3.25
N LEU A 33 12.97 6.00 3.87
CA LEU A 33 13.48 4.64 3.93
C LEU A 33 13.03 3.84 2.70
N ASP A 34 11.72 3.63 2.58
CA ASP A 34 11.15 2.79 1.53
C ASP A 34 9.67 3.11 1.26
N ALA A 35 9.19 2.78 0.07
CA ALA A 35 7.81 2.96 -0.33
C ALA A 35 7.30 1.74 -1.11
N PRO A 36 5.98 1.48 -1.08
CA PRO A 36 5.38 0.52 -1.99
C PRO A 36 5.73 0.87 -3.44
N ALA A 37 6.11 -0.13 -4.25
CA ALA A 37 6.30 0.08 -5.68
C ALA A 37 4.96 0.48 -6.34
N GLY A 38 5.01 1.38 -7.31
CA GLY A 38 3.80 1.89 -7.95
C GLY A 38 4.10 2.75 -9.18
N THR A 39 3.21 3.70 -9.44
CA THR A 39 3.27 4.64 -10.56
C THR A 39 4.46 5.60 -10.43
N MET A 40 4.89 5.90 -9.21
CA MET A 40 6.01 6.78 -8.93
C MET A 40 7.34 6.04 -8.86
N SER A 41 8.44 6.77 -9.07
CA SER A 41 9.78 6.28 -8.78
C SER A 41 9.97 6.06 -7.27
N GLN A 42 11.00 5.30 -6.91
CA GLN A 42 11.27 4.84 -5.53
C GLN A 42 11.02 5.92 -4.47
N ARG A 43 10.48 5.50 -3.32
CA ARG A 43 10.22 6.29 -2.10
C ARG A 43 9.01 7.21 -2.11
N ALA A 44 8.18 7.19 -3.14
CA ALA A 44 6.90 7.87 -3.12
C ALA A 44 5.78 7.04 -3.74
N TRP A 45 4.54 7.32 -3.35
CA TRP A 45 3.33 6.71 -3.90
C TRP A 45 2.17 7.69 -3.84
N PHE A 46 1.17 7.49 -4.70
CA PHE A 46 -0.09 8.22 -4.64
C PHE A 46 -1.07 7.56 -3.68
N THR A 47 -1.89 8.36 -3.00
CA THR A 47 -2.87 7.86 -2.02
C THR A 47 -4.01 7.06 -2.66
N TYR A 48 -4.22 7.15 -3.98
CA TYR A 48 -5.18 6.30 -4.67
C TYR A 48 -4.66 4.88 -4.88
N GLU A 49 -3.34 4.67 -4.79
CA GLU A 49 -2.73 3.37 -5.04
C GLU A 49 -3.10 2.40 -3.93
N ARG A 50 -3.66 1.27 -4.33
CA ARG A 50 -3.87 0.08 -3.51
C ARG A 50 -3.54 -1.10 -4.38
N ARG A 51 -2.65 -1.96 -3.92
CA ARG A 51 -2.17 -3.07 -4.75
C ARG A 51 -2.00 -4.34 -3.94
N LEU A 52 -2.16 -5.45 -4.64
CA LEU A 52 -1.66 -6.75 -4.21
C LEU A 52 -0.38 -7.01 -4.99
N ASP A 53 0.70 -7.29 -4.28
CA ASP A 53 1.97 -7.73 -4.85
C ASP A 53 2.09 -9.24 -4.72
N THR A 54 2.32 -9.90 -5.85
CA THR A 54 2.42 -11.35 -5.98
C THR A 54 3.83 -11.78 -6.40
N PHE A 55 4.83 -10.92 -6.20
CA PHE A 55 6.22 -11.22 -6.58
C PHE A 55 6.81 -12.38 -5.78
N PHE A 56 6.29 -12.64 -4.58
CA PHE A 56 6.73 -13.70 -3.69
C PHE A 56 6.00 -15.02 -3.99
N THR A 57 6.69 -16.14 -3.79
CA THR A 57 6.14 -17.48 -4.08
C THR A 57 5.04 -17.90 -3.10
N ASP A 58 5.25 -17.61 -1.81
CA ASP A 58 4.45 -18.17 -0.71
C ASP A 58 3.61 -17.13 0.04
N GLU A 59 3.57 -15.90 -0.46
CA GLU A 59 2.77 -14.83 0.12
C GLU A 59 2.27 -13.84 -0.93
N VAL A 60 1.25 -13.10 -0.54
CA VAL A 60 0.77 -11.91 -1.26
C VAL A 60 0.82 -10.74 -0.29
N GLU A 61 1.45 -9.64 -0.71
CA GLU A 61 1.49 -8.43 0.09
C GLU A 61 0.40 -7.47 -0.37
N TRP A 62 -0.41 -7.00 0.57
CA TRP A 62 -1.37 -5.93 0.32
C TRP A 62 -0.81 -4.61 0.83
N TYR A 63 -0.85 -3.59 -0.01
CA TYR A 63 -0.49 -2.22 0.35
C TYR A 63 -1.73 -1.33 0.31
N ASP A 64 -1.98 -0.62 1.41
CA ASP A 64 -3.06 0.35 1.49
C ASP A 64 -2.62 1.76 1.04
N SER A 65 -3.56 2.70 1.01
CA SER A 65 -3.31 4.08 0.58
C SER A 65 -2.30 4.85 1.45
N THR A 66 -2.05 4.38 2.67
CA THR A 66 -1.07 4.95 3.61
C THR A 66 0.31 4.32 3.44
N GLY A 67 0.43 3.31 2.58
CA GLY A 67 1.63 2.49 2.42
C GLY A 67 1.79 1.43 3.51
N ALA A 68 0.78 1.21 4.35
CA ALA A 68 0.80 0.10 5.29
C ALA A 68 0.73 -1.23 4.54
N THR A 69 1.56 -2.18 4.96
CA THR A 69 1.71 -3.48 4.30
C THR A 69 1.15 -4.59 5.17
N VAL A 70 0.38 -5.50 4.58
CA VAL A 70 -0.11 -6.72 5.21
C VAL A 70 0.30 -7.91 4.35
N SER A 71 1.08 -8.84 4.90
CA SER A 71 1.47 -10.08 4.20
C SER A 71 0.47 -11.20 4.48
N PHE A 72 -0.07 -11.80 3.43
CA PHE A 72 -0.95 -12.96 3.49
C PHE A 72 -0.20 -14.21 3.04
N LYS A 73 0.12 -15.10 3.99
CA LYS A 73 0.80 -16.36 3.69
C LYS A 73 -0.12 -17.34 2.98
N LYS A 74 0.36 -17.93 1.90
CA LYS A 74 -0.33 -18.97 1.15
C LYS A 74 -0.30 -20.29 1.92
N LYS A 75 -1.42 -20.98 1.96
CA LYS A 75 -1.56 -22.33 2.52
C LYS A 75 -1.34 -23.38 1.43
N SER A 76 -1.16 -24.64 1.84
CA SER A 76 -0.99 -25.77 0.93
C SER A 76 -2.19 -26.01 -0.01
N ASP A 77 -3.39 -25.59 0.40
CA ASP A 77 -4.62 -25.67 -0.40
C ASP A 77 -4.80 -24.49 -1.37
N GLY A 78 -3.85 -23.55 -1.40
CA GLY A 78 -3.88 -22.36 -2.25
C GLY A 78 -4.68 -21.18 -1.68
N SER A 79 -5.34 -21.33 -0.52
CA SER A 79 -5.95 -20.22 0.21
C SER A 79 -4.90 -19.40 0.98
N PHE A 80 -5.33 -18.31 1.63
CA PHE A 80 -4.44 -17.44 2.39
C PHE A 80 -4.74 -17.47 3.89
N THR A 81 -3.71 -17.22 4.70
CA THR A 81 -3.81 -17.04 6.14
C THR A 81 -3.91 -15.55 6.45
N THR A 82 -4.95 -15.17 7.18
CA THR A 82 -5.12 -13.81 7.68
C THR A 82 -4.16 -13.58 8.84
N PRO A 83 -3.32 -12.52 8.80
CA PRO A 83 -2.41 -12.21 9.89
C PRO A 83 -3.14 -11.91 11.19
N ASP A 84 -2.52 -12.27 12.31
CA ASP A 84 -3.04 -11.95 13.63
C ASP A 84 -3.29 -10.45 13.78
N GLY A 85 -4.45 -10.09 14.32
CA GLY A 85 -4.87 -8.69 14.48
C GLY A 85 -5.42 -8.02 13.22
N TYR A 86 -5.41 -8.68 12.07
CA TYR A 86 -6.05 -8.17 10.86
C TYR A 86 -7.46 -8.75 10.70
N SER A 87 -8.43 -7.88 10.38
CA SER A 87 -9.86 -8.24 10.40
C SER A 87 -10.45 -8.55 9.02
N ARG A 88 -9.60 -8.76 8.00
CA ARG A 88 -10.04 -9.01 6.62
C ARG A 88 -9.26 -10.16 6.01
N ASP A 89 -9.99 -11.08 5.42
CA ASP A 89 -9.42 -12.22 4.71
C ASP A 89 -9.09 -11.85 3.26
N LEU A 90 -8.04 -12.48 2.72
CA LEU A 90 -7.74 -12.44 1.29
C LEU A 90 -8.27 -13.71 0.62
N VAL A 91 -9.17 -13.55 -0.34
CA VAL A 91 -9.74 -14.63 -1.13
C VAL A 91 -9.39 -14.44 -2.59
N LYS A 92 -8.89 -15.50 -3.23
CA LYS A 92 -8.68 -15.51 -4.68
C LYS A 92 -9.99 -15.85 -5.37
N ASN A 93 -10.50 -14.91 -6.16
CA ASN A 93 -11.69 -15.10 -6.96
C ASN A 93 -11.35 -15.65 -8.36
N SER A 94 -12.36 -16.09 -9.10
CA SER A 94 -12.18 -16.63 -10.46
C SER A 94 -11.96 -15.57 -11.54
N ASP A 95 -12.24 -14.31 -11.23
CA ASP A 95 -12.15 -13.16 -12.15
C ASP A 95 -10.74 -12.53 -12.23
N GLY A 96 -9.81 -12.96 -11.38
CA GLY A 96 -8.44 -12.46 -11.37
C GLY A 96 -8.35 -11.10 -10.69
#